data_AF-A0AAE9YTN6-F1
#
_entry.id   AF-A0AAE9YTN6-F1
#
_cell.length_a   1.000
_cell.length_b   1.000
_cell.length_c   1.000
_cell.angle_alpha   90.00
_cell.angle_beta   90.00
_cell.angle_gamma   90.00
#
_symmetry.space_group_name_H-M   'P 1'
#
loop_
_entity.id
_entity.type
_entity.pdbx_description
1 polymer ?
#
loop_
_entity_poly.entity_id
_entity_poly.type
_entity_poly.pdbx_seq_one_letter_code
_entity_poly.pdbx_strand_id
1 'polypeptide(L)'
;MAPPQKKYKKIKLYGSIFVIFMVFLTFVFVGELFDFNVNTENIVPSNHKNDTDNLEIIHFKNDKGNISPDRAITEDTKAPFLIEKHTPSTTLHGSLLDHLDDLNNKYKSGDYEAGYVLAVNLSNCFYTKDNESQFKEEFAEIENNLTTNNDLREELPEHVQQFHFCFGVSRKIRNTYFEIVRNMANENYPPAQVLFSMLTPPELLDEKLSELPASKQSELIEAYMTESNRFLESAAYAGSLHAMMNLANNYQYGNKVAKNPIKALSLNLALLEFTENNELYIEIEKTRLALEGNLSSEELNEANTLSNEIIKKIRKNRTLYKFPL
;
A
#
# COMPACT_ATOMS: atom_id res chain seq x y z
N MET A 1 52.30 -0.46 -38.87
CA MET A 1 51.48 -1.44 -38.13
C MET A 1 50.96 -0.76 -36.88
N ALA A 2 49.69 -0.36 -36.87
CA ALA A 2 49.03 0.21 -35.70
C ALA A 2 48.30 -0.91 -34.93
N PRO A 3 48.27 -0.89 -33.59
CA PRO A 3 47.63 -1.94 -32.80
C PRO A 3 46.10 -1.81 -32.85
N PRO A 4 45.35 -2.91 -32.61
CA PRO A 4 43.91 -2.91 -32.78
C PRO A 4 43.20 -2.15 -31.64
N GLN A 5 42.27 -1.27 -32.03
CA GLN A 5 41.34 -0.63 -31.09
C GLN A 5 40.37 -1.66 -30.52
N LYS A 6 40.39 -1.84 -29.19
CA LYS A 6 39.33 -2.56 -28.46
C LYS A 6 38.07 -1.67 -28.45
N LYS A 7 37.01 -2.12 -29.12
CA LYS A 7 35.66 -1.57 -28.96
C LYS A 7 35.12 -1.95 -27.59
N TYR A 8 35.05 -0.99 -26.67
CA TYR A 8 34.29 -1.14 -25.44
C TYR A 8 32.79 -1.10 -25.77
N LYS A 9 32.11 -2.25 -25.65
CA LYS A 9 30.64 -2.28 -25.53
C LYS A 9 30.29 -1.58 -24.21
N LYS A 10 29.69 -0.40 -24.29
CA LYS A 10 29.02 0.22 -23.14
C LYS A 10 27.82 -0.65 -22.78
N ILE A 11 27.95 -1.40 -21.69
CA ILE A 11 26.85 -2.16 -21.09
C ILE A 11 25.93 -1.16 -20.40
N LYS A 12 24.65 -1.19 -20.77
CA LYS A 12 23.55 -0.39 -20.20
C LYS A 12 23.20 -0.91 -18.79
N LEU A 13 24.10 -0.78 -17.82
CA LEU A 13 23.84 -1.21 -16.43
C LEU A 13 23.10 -0.15 -15.60
N TYR A 14 23.10 1.11 -16.07
CA TYR A 14 22.53 2.23 -15.30
C TYR A 14 21.00 2.36 -15.40
N GLY A 15 20.34 1.66 -16.33
CA GLY A 15 18.88 1.74 -16.48
C GLY A 15 18.13 1.01 -15.36
N SER A 16 18.52 -0.24 -15.09
CA SER A 16 17.84 -1.08 -14.09
C SER A 16 18.15 -0.63 -12.66
N ILE A 17 19.38 -0.17 -12.38
CA ILE A 17 19.74 0.37 -11.06
C ILE A 17 18.99 1.68 -10.79
N PHE A 18 18.75 2.54 -11.80
CA PHE A 18 18.05 3.81 -11.60
C PHE A 18 16.53 3.62 -11.39
N VAL A 19 15.93 2.62 -12.02
CA VAL A 19 14.51 2.26 -11.79
C VAL A 19 14.34 1.58 -10.44
N ILE A 20 15.27 0.70 -10.03
CA ILE A 20 15.29 0.12 -8.67
C ILE A 20 15.48 1.23 -7.63
N PHE A 21 16.35 2.22 -7.87
CA PHE A 21 16.56 3.36 -6.95
C PHE A 21 15.34 4.29 -6.86
N MET A 22 14.56 4.45 -7.93
CA MET A 22 13.30 5.21 -7.92
C MET A 22 12.16 4.47 -7.21
N VAL A 23 12.06 3.15 -7.38
CA VAL A 23 11.12 2.30 -6.62
C VAL A 23 11.52 2.24 -5.14
N PHE A 24 12.82 2.17 -4.84
CA PHE A 24 13.35 2.27 -3.47
C PHE A 24 13.10 3.65 -2.86
N LEU A 25 13.23 4.76 -3.59
CA LEU A 25 12.90 6.09 -3.07
C LEU A 25 11.41 6.25 -2.73
N THR A 26 10.51 5.59 -3.46
CA THR A 26 9.09 5.53 -3.05
C THR A 26 8.86 4.61 -1.86
N PHE A 27 9.63 3.53 -1.70
CA PHE A 27 9.57 2.65 -0.54
C PHE A 27 10.23 3.24 0.71
N VAL A 28 11.28 4.06 0.59
CA VAL A 28 11.95 4.74 1.70
C VAL A 28 11.10 5.92 2.20
N PHE A 29 10.43 6.66 1.31
CA PHE A 29 9.50 7.71 1.74
C PHE A 29 8.20 7.18 2.37
N VAL A 30 7.82 5.93 2.05
CA VAL A 30 6.72 5.23 2.75
C VAL A 30 7.25 4.51 3.99
N GLY A 31 8.47 3.98 3.96
CA GLY A 31 9.13 3.27 5.06
C GLY A 31 9.52 4.16 6.23
N GLU A 32 9.90 5.41 6.01
CA GLU A 32 10.12 6.38 7.10
C GLU A 32 8.83 6.79 7.83
N LEU A 33 7.65 6.44 7.29
CA LEU A 33 6.36 6.55 7.99
C LEU A 33 5.90 5.22 8.63
N PHE A 34 6.62 4.11 8.42
CA PHE A 34 6.25 2.77 8.89
C PHE A 34 7.48 1.95 9.31
N ASP A 35 8.23 2.39 10.32
CA ASP A 35 9.13 1.51 11.09
C ASP A 35 8.32 0.74 12.15
N PHE A 36 7.62 -0.31 11.71
CA PHE A 36 7.09 -1.34 12.62
C PHE A 36 8.22 -2.31 12.99
N ASN A 37 9.01 -1.93 14.00
CA ASN A 37 10.02 -2.82 14.58
C ASN A 37 9.36 -3.80 15.56
N VAL A 38 8.78 -4.88 15.05
CA VAL A 38 8.34 -6.02 15.87
C VAL A 38 9.56 -6.89 16.18
N ASN A 39 10.28 -6.55 17.25
CA ASN A 39 11.29 -7.44 17.83
C ASN A 39 10.59 -8.59 18.57
N THR A 40 10.46 -9.73 17.90
CA THR A 40 10.19 -11.02 18.56
C THR A 40 11.49 -11.76 18.78
N GLU A 41 12.10 -11.62 19.97
CA GLU A 41 13.01 -12.65 20.49
C GLU A 41 12.89 -12.81 22.02
N ASN A 42 12.57 -14.05 22.41
CA ASN A 42 12.98 -14.78 23.61
C ASN A 42 12.39 -14.39 24.99
N ILE A 43 11.23 -14.99 25.30
CA ILE A 43 10.78 -15.23 26.68
C ILE A 43 11.51 -16.48 27.21
N VAL A 44 12.49 -16.29 28.09
CA VAL A 44 12.92 -17.28 29.09
C VAL A 44 12.73 -16.64 30.46
N PRO A 45 12.07 -17.31 31.43
CA PRO A 45 11.72 -16.69 32.70
C PRO A 45 12.92 -16.70 33.65
N SER A 46 13.30 -15.52 34.17
CA SER A 46 14.24 -15.40 35.27
C SER A 46 13.58 -14.73 36.46
N ASN A 47 13.43 -15.49 37.54
CA ASN A 47 13.15 -14.99 38.87
C ASN A 47 14.35 -14.18 39.37
N HIS A 48 14.17 -12.92 39.77
CA HIS A 48 14.77 -12.40 41.00
C HIS A 48 14.10 -11.09 41.46
N LYS A 49 14.00 -11.00 42.79
CA LYS A 49 13.35 -9.99 43.64
C LYS A 49 13.92 -8.57 43.51
N ASN A 50 13.00 -7.62 43.71
CA ASN A 50 13.11 -6.31 44.38
C ASN A 50 14.32 -5.42 44.07
N ASP A 51 14.05 -4.29 43.41
CA ASP A 51 14.26 -2.98 44.06
C ASP A 51 13.32 -1.94 43.43
N THR A 52 12.40 -1.45 44.26
CA THR A 52 11.64 -0.22 44.08
C THR A 52 12.58 0.96 44.28
N ASP A 53 12.66 1.87 43.30
CA ASP A 53 12.48 3.31 43.53
C ASP A 53 12.53 4.10 42.21
N ASN A 54 11.56 5.00 42.06
CA ASN A 54 11.49 6.14 41.13
C ASN A 54 11.26 5.87 39.63
N LEU A 55 9.98 5.79 39.25
CA LEU A 55 9.47 6.46 38.04
C LEU A 55 8.00 6.84 38.28
N GLU A 56 7.73 8.14 38.30
CA GLU A 56 6.39 8.73 38.41
C GLU A 56 5.50 8.26 37.26
N ILE A 57 4.48 7.46 37.61
CA ILE A 57 3.40 7.10 36.69
C ILE A 57 2.49 8.33 36.57
N ILE A 58 2.53 9.00 35.41
CA ILE A 58 1.49 9.96 35.02
C ILE A 58 0.20 9.17 34.80
N HIS A 59 -0.63 9.11 35.83
CA HIS A 59 -2.02 8.68 35.73
C HIS A 59 -2.81 9.72 34.92
N PHE A 60 -3.11 9.44 33.65
CA PHE A 60 -4.18 10.15 32.95
C PHE A 60 -5.53 9.72 33.55
N LYS A 61 -6.00 10.51 34.50
CA LYS A 61 -7.40 10.50 34.93
C LYS A 61 -8.28 11.01 33.78
N ASN A 62 -9.28 10.22 33.43
CA ASN A 62 -10.46 10.66 32.69
C ASN A 62 -11.22 11.72 33.51
N ASP A 63 -10.91 13.00 33.30
CA ASP A 63 -11.77 14.10 33.75
C ASP A 63 -12.75 14.46 32.63
N LYS A 64 -13.93 13.84 32.71
CA LYS A 64 -15.15 14.40 32.14
C LYS A 64 -15.59 15.56 33.03
N GLY A 65 -15.45 16.80 32.54
CA GLY A 65 -15.87 17.99 33.26
C GLY A 65 -16.34 19.13 32.34
N ASN A 66 -17.67 19.18 32.13
CA ASN A 66 -18.52 20.35 31.88
C ASN A 66 -18.19 21.34 30.74
N ILE A 67 -18.86 21.13 29.60
CA ILE A 67 -19.43 22.21 28.79
C ILE A 67 -20.96 22.02 28.76
N SER A 68 -21.67 23.12 28.98
CA SER A 68 -23.11 23.36 29.22
C SER A 68 -24.15 22.38 28.63
N PRO A 69 -25.26 22.11 29.35
CA PRO A 69 -26.33 21.21 28.91
C PRO A 69 -27.40 21.98 28.14
N ASP A 70 -27.51 21.73 26.83
CA ASP A 70 -28.80 21.76 26.12
C ASP A 70 -28.65 21.10 24.75
N ARG A 71 -28.64 19.77 24.78
CA ARG A 71 -29.05 18.97 23.63
C ARG A 71 -29.80 17.79 24.18
N ALA A 72 -31.12 17.83 24.05
CA ALA A 72 -32.00 16.72 24.34
C ALA A 72 -31.41 15.45 23.71
N ILE A 73 -31.00 14.51 24.55
CA ILE A 73 -30.58 13.18 24.14
C ILE A 73 -31.87 12.46 23.77
N THR A 74 -32.25 12.53 22.51
CA THR A 74 -33.20 11.59 21.93
C THR A 74 -32.52 10.23 21.89
N GLU A 75 -33.17 9.22 22.46
CA GLU A 75 -32.82 7.80 22.38
C GLU A 75 -32.67 7.36 20.91
N ASP A 76 -31.46 7.47 20.35
CA ASP A 76 -31.07 6.82 19.09
C ASP A 76 -29.57 6.44 19.09
N THR A 77 -29.05 6.03 20.26
CA THR A 77 -27.62 5.83 20.54
C THR A 77 -27.20 4.37 20.59
N LYS A 78 -27.59 3.58 19.60
CA LYS A 78 -26.76 2.45 19.15
C LYS A 78 -26.40 2.69 17.69
N ALA A 79 -25.26 3.33 17.46
CA ALA A 79 -24.67 3.36 16.14
C ALA A 79 -24.71 1.93 15.56
N PRO A 80 -25.23 1.73 14.34
CA PRO A 80 -25.38 0.39 13.79
C PRO A 80 -24.02 -0.30 13.77
N PHE A 81 -23.96 -1.51 14.33
CA PHE A 81 -22.74 -2.33 14.35
C PHE A 81 -22.16 -2.44 12.93
N LEU A 82 -20.89 -2.02 12.78
CA LEU A 82 -20.11 -2.14 11.55
C LEU A 82 -19.59 -3.56 11.41
N ILE A 83 -19.66 -4.10 10.20
CA ILE A 83 -19.06 -5.39 9.84
C ILE A 83 -17.62 -5.12 9.44
N GLU A 84 -16.70 -5.60 10.26
CA GLU A 84 -15.28 -5.52 9.95
C GLU A 84 -14.91 -6.51 8.85
N LYS A 85 -14.14 -6.03 7.89
CA LYS A 85 -13.55 -6.84 6.82
C LYS A 85 -12.05 -6.58 6.78
N HIS A 86 -11.33 -7.63 6.41
CA HIS A 86 -9.89 -7.56 6.20
C HIS A 86 -9.57 -7.82 4.73
N THR A 87 -8.41 -7.33 4.30
CA THR A 87 -7.83 -7.74 3.02
C THR A 87 -7.58 -9.25 3.03
N PRO A 88 -7.87 -9.98 1.93
CA PRO A 88 -7.58 -11.41 1.87
C PRO A 88 -6.11 -11.69 2.15
N SER A 89 -5.83 -12.80 2.84
CA SER A 89 -4.46 -13.30 2.97
C SER A 89 -3.96 -13.74 1.60
N THR A 90 -2.74 -13.33 1.25
CA THR A 90 -2.14 -13.60 -0.06
C THR A 90 -1.09 -14.71 -0.02
N THR A 91 -0.81 -15.26 1.16
CA THR A 91 0.22 -16.30 1.35
C THR A 91 -0.21 -17.61 0.70
N LEU A 92 0.65 -18.16 -0.15
CA LEU A 92 0.48 -19.46 -0.78
C LEU A 92 1.60 -20.41 -0.34
N HIS A 93 1.29 -21.69 -0.16
CA HIS A 93 2.27 -22.72 0.15
C HIS A 93 2.70 -23.45 -1.12
N GLY A 94 3.99 -23.60 -1.37
CA GLY A 94 4.51 -24.21 -2.60
C GLY A 94 4.68 -23.18 -3.71
N SER A 95 4.67 -23.61 -4.97
CA SER A 95 4.87 -22.71 -6.12
C SER A 95 3.56 -22.03 -6.53
N LEU A 96 3.64 -20.84 -7.15
CA LEU A 96 2.47 -20.19 -7.73
C LEU A 96 1.80 -21.05 -8.82
N LEU A 97 2.60 -21.84 -9.54
CA LEU A 97 2.10 -22.74 -10.58
C LEU A 97 1.10 -23.76 -10.02
N ASP A 98 1.33 -24.26 -8.80
CA ASP A 98 0.45 -25.25 -8.14
C ASP A 98 -0.95 -24.70 -7.84
N HIS A 99 -1.08 -23.37 -7.69
CA HIS A 99 -2.34 -22.70 -7.35
C HIS A 99 -3.01 -22.01 -8.54
N LEU A 100 -2.29 -21.85 -9.65
CA LEU A 100 -2.66 -20.96 -10.74
C LEU A 100 -4.04 -21.30 -11.32
N ASP A 101 -4.28 -22.56 -11.65
CA ASP A 101 -5.53 -22.98 -12.27
C ASP A 101 -6.73 -22.90 -11.31
N ASP A 102 -6.55 -23.30 -10.05
CA ASP A 102 -7.60 -23.23 -9.03
C ASP A 102 -8.03 -21.78 -8.77
N LEU A 103 -7.07 -20.90 -8.49
CA LEU A 103 -7.34 -19.48 -8.24
C LEU A 103 -7.99 -18.81 -9.44
N ASN A 104 -7.51 -19.11 -10.65
CA ASN A 104 -8.07 -18.56 -11.89
C ASN A 104 -9.50 -19.06 -12.14
N ASN A 105 -9.79 -20.34 -11.87
CA ASN A 105 -11.12 -20.91 -12.05
C ASN A 105 -12.12 -20.35 -11.01
N LYS A 106 -11.69 -20.17 -9.76
CA LYS A 106 -12.49 -19.51 -8.72
C LYS A 106 -12.78 -18.06 -9.09
N TYR A 107 -11.77 -17.31 -9.50
CA TYR A 107 -11.94 -15.93 -9.97
C TYR A 107 -12.95 -15.83 -11.12
N LYS A 108 -12.81 -16.68 -12.15
CA LYS A 108 -13.75 -16.75 -13.28
C LYS A 108 -15.17 -17.14 -12.86
N SER A 109 -15.33 -17.77 -11.70
CA SER A 109 -16.63 -18.13 -11.11
C SER A 109 -17.20 -17.02 -10.21
N GLY A 110 -16.54 -15.86 -10.11
CA GLY A 110 -16.98 -14.71 -9.32
C GLY A 110 -16.33 -14.58 -7.95
N ASP A 111 -15.34 -15.40 -7.62
CA ASP A 111 -14.60 -15.30 -6.36
C ASP A 111 -13.51 -14.21 -6.46
N TYR A 112 -13.86 -12.99 -6.03
CA TYR A 112 -12.92 -11.86 -6.03
C TYR A 112 -11.82 -11.99 -4.96
N GLU A 113 -11.97 -12.82 -3.93
CA GLU A 113 -10.87 -13.08 -3.00
C GLU A 113 -9.80 -13.93 -3.69
N ALA A 114 -10.20 -14.98 -4.41
CA ALA A 114 -9.28 -15.78 -5.23
C ALA A 114 -8.60 -14.93 -6.32
N GLY A 115 -9.36 -14.03 -6.97
CA GLY A 115 -8.82 -13.07 -7.94
C GLY A 115 -7.79 -12.12 -7.31
N TYR A 116 -8.05 -11.64 -6.09
CA TYR A 116 -7.12 -10.79 -5.35
C TYR A 116 -5.82 -11.54 -5.01
N VAL A 117 -5.92 -12.75 -4.45
CA VAL A 117 -4.76 -13.59 -4.15
C VAL A 117 -3.94 -13.87 -5.41
N LEU A 118 -4.61 -14.23 -6.51
CA LEU A 118 -3.96 -14.48 -7.78
C LEU A 118 -3.21 -13.24 -8.29
N ALA A 119 -3.87 -12.08 -8.29
CA ALA A 119 -3.29 -10.85 -8.79
C ALA A 119 -2.05 -10.41 -8.00
N VAL A 120 -2.10 -10.45 -6.66
CA VAL A 120 -0.95 -10.09 -5.81
C VAL A 120 0.24 -11.02 -6.08
N ASN A 121 0.00 -12.32 -6.17
CA ASN A 121 1.09 -13.26 -6.41
C ASN A 121 1.66 -13.15 -7.84
N LEU A 122 0.82 -12.87 -8.84
CA LEU A 122 1.30 -12.59 -10.21
C LEU A 122 2.12 -11.30 -10.29
N SER A 123 1.72 -10.23 -9.58
CA SER A 123 2.49 -8.99 -9.53
C SER A 123 3.84 -9.18 -8.84
N ASN A 124 3.89 -9.98 -7.77
CA ASN A 124 5.14 -10.30 -7.06
C ASN A 124 6.13 -11.06 -7.95
N CYS A 125 5.65 -11.77 -8.95
CA CYS A 125 6.48 -12.50 -9.90
C CYS A 125 6.88 -11.67 -11.14
N PHE A 126 6.45 -10.41 -11.27
CA PHE A 126 6.58 -9.63 -12.52
C PHE A 126 8.02 -9.59 -13.06
N TYR A 127 9.00 -9.25 -12.21
CA TYR A 127 10.40 -9.11 -12.58
C TYR A 127 11.22 -10.42 -12.54
N THR A 128 10.63 -11.51 -12.04
CA THR A 128 11.31 -12.79 -11.93
C THR A 128 11.66 -13.36 -13.31
N LYS A 129 12.80 -14.04 -13.40
CA LYS A 129 13.26 -14.64 -14.67
C LYS A 129 12.35 -15.77 -15.13
N ASP A 130 12.28 -15.92 -16.45
CA ASP A 130 11.35 -16.84 -17.08
C ASP A 130 11.83 -18.30 -17.05
N ASN A 131 13.12 -18.54 -16.83
CA ASN A 131 13.71 -19.89 -16.82
C ASN A 131 15.02 -19.95 -16.03
N GLU A 132 15.48 -21.18 -15.76
CA GLU A 132 16.71 -21.44 -15.01
C GLU A 132 17.96 -20.87 -15.66
N SER A 133 18.06 -20.82 -17.00
CA SER A 133 19.26 -20.31 -17.67
C SER A 133 19.43 -18.82 -17.37
N GLN A 134 18.36 -18.06 -17.55
CA GLN A 134 18.34 -16.63 -17.25
C GLN A 134 18.58 -16.34 -15.78
N PHE A 135 18.00 -17.17 -14.90
CA PHE A 135 18.22 -17.05 -13.46
C PHE A 135 19.67 -17.35 -13.08
N LYS A 136 20.29 -18.41 -13.64
CA LYS A 136 21.70 -18.75 -13.38
C LYS A 136 22.65 -17.64 -13.85
N GLU A 137 22.35 -17.00 -14.97
CA GLU A 137 23.14 -15.86 -15.46
C GLU A 137 23.08 -14.67 -14.50
N GLU A 138 21.88 -14.29 -14.05
CA GLU A 138 21.70 -13.23 -13.05
C GLU A 138 22.33 -13.58 -11.69
N PHE A 139 22.12 -14.82 -11.23
CA PHE A 139 22.67 -15.30 -9.97
C PHE A 139 24.21 -15.24 -9.97
N ALA A 140 24.86 -15.67 -11.06
CA ALA A 140 26.30 -15.56 -11.21
C ALA A 140 26.78 -14.09 -11.22
N GLU A 141 26.00 -13.17 -11.78
CA GLU A 141 26.30 -11.72 -11.72
C GLU A 141 26.22 -11.20 -10.28
N ILE A 142 25.18 -11.58 -9.53
CA ILE A 142 25.03 -11.21 -8.11
C ILE A 142 26.21 -11.75 -7.29
N GLU A 143 26.55 -13.03 -7.46
CA GLU A 143 27.66 -13.68 -6.75
C GLU A 143 29.00 -12.98 -6.96
N ASN A 144 29.28 -12.55 -8.20
CA ASN A 144 30.51 -11.82 -8.52
C ASN A 144 30.59 -10.46 -7.80
N ASN A 145 29.44 -9.83 -7.54
CA ASN A 145 29.34 -8.51 -6.90
C ASN A 145 29.29 -8.59 -5.36
N LEU A 146 29.10 -9.77 -4.77
CA LEU A 146 29.11 -9.98 -3.30
C LEU A 146 30.41 -9.51 -2.63
N THR A 147 31.52 -9.48 -3.37
CA THR A 147 32.82 -9.02 -2.85
C THR A 147 32.86 -7.50 -2.58
N THR A 148 31.92 -6.75 -3.13
CA THR A 148 31.86 -5.28 -3.03
C THR A 148 30.60 -4.76 -2.33
N ASN A 149 29.61 -5.63 -2.08
CA ASN A 149 28.37 -5.28 -1.42
C ASN A 149 27.89 -6.46 -0.56
N ASN A 150 28.06 -6.32 0.76
CA ASN A 150 27.71 -7.36 1.73
C ASN A 150 26.18 -7.52 1.90
N ASP A 151 25.40 -6.48 1.60
CA ASP A 151 23.94 -6.48 1.77
C ASP A 151 23.27 -7.48 0.80
N LEU A 152 23.86 -7.65 -0.39
CA LEU A 152 23.43 -8.65 -1.39
C LEU A 152 23.50 -10.09 -0.88
N ARG A 153 24.32 -10.37 0.14
CA ARG A 153 24.46 -11.72 0.70
C ARG A 153 23.24 -12.12 1.54
N GLU A 154 22.60 -11.14 2.17
CA GLU A 154 21.44 -11.37 3.04
C GLU A 154 20.15 -11.52 2.23
N GLU A 155 20.05 -10.82 1.09
CA GLU A 155 18.88 -10.87 0.19
C GLU A 155 18.87 -12.07 -0.77
N LEU A 156 20.02 -12.69 -1.03
CA LEU A 156 20.16 -13.77 -2.01
C LEU A 156 19.24 -14.98 -1.76
N PRO A 157 19.07 -15.49 -0.51
CA PRO A 157 18.15 -16.58 -0.24
C PRO A 157 16.69 -16.25 -0.58
N GLU A 158 16.25 -15.01 -0.34
CA GLU A 158 14.90 -14.56 -0.67
C GLU A 158 14.70 -14.48 -2.19
N HIS A 159 15.71 -13.98 -2.91
CA HIS A 159 15.69 -13.94 -4.36
C HIS A 159 15.59 -15.33 -5.00
N VAL A 160 16.32 -16.32 -4.46
CA VAL A 160 16.23 -17.73 -4.88
C VAL A 160 14.84 -18.31 -4.58
N GLN A 161 14.30 -18.04 -3.39
CA GLN A 161 12.95 -18.50 -3.02
C GLN A 161 11.88 -17.90 -3.94
N GLN A 162 11.96 -16.60 -4.25
CA GLN A 162 11.06 -15.93 -5.17
C GLN A 162 11.14 -16.54 -6.57
N PHE A 163 12.35 -16.84 -7.07
CA PHE A 163 12.51 -17.53 -8.34
C PHE A 163 11.77 -18.88 -8.35
N HIS A 164 12.00 -19.73 -7.35
CA HIS A 164 11.33 -21.03 -7.27
C HIS A 164 9.82 -20.92 -7.10
N PHE A 165 9.34 -19.94 -6.32
CA PHE A 165 7.92 -19.66 -6.17
C PHE A 165 7.25 -19.32 -7.51
N CYS A 166 7.89 -18.48 -8.32
CA CYS A 166 7.36 -17.99 -9.60
C CYS A 166 7.65 -18.91 -10.79
N PHE A 167 8.52 -19.91 -10.62
CA PHE A 167 9.01 -20.75 -11.70
C PHE A 167 7.86 -21.46 -12.44
N GLY A 168 7.96 -21.50 -13.78
CA GLY A 168 6.94 -22.12 -14.64
C GLY A 168 5.74 -21.22 -14.98
N VAL A 169 5.55 -20.08 -14.31
CA VAL A 169 4.51 -19.10 -14.67
C VAL A 169 5.08 -18.10 -15.69
N SER A 170 4.64 -18.20 -16.94
CA SER A 170 5.18 -17.35 -18.03
C SER A 170 4.91 -15.85 -17.83
N ARG A 171 5.80 -14.97 -18.34
CA ARG A 171 5.63 -13.51 -18.30
C ARG A 171 4.26 -13.05 -18.81
N LYS A 172 3.75 -13.68 -19.86
CA LYS A 172 2.42 -13.37 -20.41
C LYS A 172 1.33 -13.55 -19.36
N ILE A 173 1.39 -14.61 -18.56
CA ILE A 173 0.44 -14.88 -17.47
C ILE A 173 0.69 -13.91 -16.32
N ARG A 174 1.94 -13.67 -15.93
CA ARG A 174 2.27 -12.71 -14.86
C ARG A 174 1.68 -11.34 -15.16
N ASN A 175 1.84 -10.83 -16.38
CA ASN A 175 1.34 -9.53 -16.80
C ASN A 175 -0.20 -9.38 -16.76
N THR A 176 -0.97 -10.45 -16.55
CA THR A 176 -2.42 -10.32 -16.39
C THR A 176 -2.84 -9.80 -15.01
N TYR A 177 -1.92 -9.69 -14.05
CA TYR A 177 -2.24 -9.22 -12.69
C TYR A 177 -3.05 -7.92 -12.70
N PHE A 178 -2.61 -6.94 -13.50
CA PHE A 178 -3.17 -5.60 -13.47
C PHE A 178 -4.61 -5.56 -13.99
N GLU A 179 -4.88 -6.34 -15.04
CA GLU A 179 -6.22 -6.45 -15.61
C GLU A 179 -7.17 -7.21 -14.68
N ILE A 180 -6.70 -8.24 -13.97
CA ILE A 180 -7.48 -8.92 -12.93
C ILE A 180 -7.89 -7.92 -11.85
N VAL A 181 -6.94 -7.13 -11.34
CA VAL A 181 -7.22 -6.08 -10.33
C VAL A 181 -8.20 -5.04 -10.86
N ARG A 182 -7.97 -4.51 -12.07
CA ARG A 182 -8.85 -3.51 -12.68
C ARG A 182 -10.29 -4.01 -12.82
N ASN A 183 -10.48 -5.26 -13.24
CA ASN A 183 -11.80 -5.86 -13.38
C ASN A 183 -12.52 -5.98 -12.03
N MET A 184 -11.85 -6.51 -10.99
CA MET A 184 -12.42 -6.56 -9.64
C MET A 184 -12.74 -5.16 -9.08
N ALA A 185 -11.86 -4.18 -9.34
CA ALA A 185 -12.05 -2.81 -8.90
C ALA A 185 -13.27 -2.15 -9.55
N ASN A 186 -13.52 -2.43 -10.83
CA ASN A 186 -14.73 -1.98 -11.55
C ASN A 186 -16.01 -2.66 -11.03
N GLU A 187 -15.90 -3.89 -10.53
CA GLU A 187 -16.98 -4.62 -9.86
C GLU A 187 -17.18 -4.20 -8.39
N ASN A 188 -16.64 -3.04 -8.01
CA ASN A 188 -16.75 -2.42 -6.68
C ASN A 188 -16.21 -3.29 -5.54
N TYR A 189 -15.18 -4.11 -5.79
CA TYR A 189 -14.50 -4.86 -4.74
C TYR A 189 -13.44 -3.98 -4.05
N PRO A 190 -13.66 -3.50 -2.80
CA PRO A 190 -12.81 -2.46 -2.20
C PRO A 190 -11.33 -2.86 -2.03
N PRO A 191 -10.97 -4.10 -1.67
CA PRO A 191 -9.56 -4.50 -1.65
C PRO A 191 -8.87 -4.34 -3.01
N ALA A 192 -9.52 -4.69 -4.12
CA ALA A 192 -8.96 -4.49 -5.45
C ALA A 192 -8.86 -3.01 -5.84
N GLN A 193 -9.83 -2.18 -5.43
CA GLN A 193 -9.79 -0.73 -5.65
C GLN A 193 -8.57 -0.09 -4.97
N VAL A 194 -8.24 -0.53 -3.75
CA VAL A 194 -7.01 -0.11 -3.06
C VAL A 194 -5.78 -0.66 -3.77
N LEU A 195 -5.74 -1.97 -4.06
CA LEU A 195 -4.60 -2.62 -4.70
C LEU A 195 -4.26 -1.98 -6.06
N PHE A 196 -5.26 -1.59 -6.86
CA PHE A 196 -5.05 -0.89 -8.13
C PHE A 196 -4.18 0.37 -7.96
N SER A 197 -4.41 1.13 -6.87
CA SER A 197 -3.69 2.37 -6.60
C SER A 197 -2.24 2.18 -6.14
N MET A 198 -1.91 0.96 -5.70
CA MET A 198 -0.59 0.55 -5.21
C MET A 198 0.25 -0.11 -6.31
N LEU A 199 -0.39 -0.57 -7.39
CA LEU A 199 0.27 -1.27 -8.48
C LEU A 199 0.54 -0.34 -9.65
N THR A 200 1.72 -0.46 -10.24
CA THR A 200 2.04 0.17 -11.53
C THR A 200 1.52 -0.70 -12.67
N PRO A 201 0.83 -0.15 -13.69
CA PRO A 201 0.47 -0.88 -14.90
C PRO A 201 1.70 -1.42 -15.65
N PRO A 202 1.66 -2.63 -16.22
CA PRO A 202 2.76 -3.18 -17.03
C PRO A 202 3.20 -2.25 -18.17
N GLU A 203 2.27 -1.52 -18.78
CA GLU A 203 2.54 -0.57 -19.86
C GLU A 203 3.40 0.62 -19.39
N LEU A 204 3.31 0.99 -18.11
CA LEU A 204 4.13 2.03 -17.52
C LEU A 204 5.51 1.52 -17.05
N LEU A 205 5.69 0.20 -17.01
CA LEU A 205 6.95 -0.46 -16.67
C LEU A 205 7.73 -0.93 -17.91
N ASP A 206 7.10 -0.90 -19.09
CA ASP A 206 7.74 -1.28 -20.35
C ASP A 206 8.84 -0.28 -20.71
N GLU A 207 10.05 -0.77 -21.00
CA GLU A 207 11.18 0.05 -21.46
C GLU A 207 10.81 0.90 -22.70
N LYS A 208 9.88 0.39 -23.52
CA LYS A 208 9.37 1.08 -24.72
C LYS A 208 8.49 2.27 -24.42
N LEU A 209 8.04 2.48 -23.18
CA LEU A 209 7.33 3.71 -22.78
C LEU A 209 8.15 4.94 -23.16
N SER A 210 9.47 4.87 -22.96
CA SER A 210 10.41 5.96 -23.27
C SER A 210 10.53 6.27 -24.77
N GLU A 211 10.11 5.35 -25.63
CA GLU A 211 10.09 5.52 -27.09
C GLU A 211 8.85 6.29 -27.57
N LEU A 212 7.81 6.42 -26.73
CA LEU A 212 6.61 7.18 -27.05
C LEU A 212 6.86 8.70 -26.94
N PRO A 213 6.13 9.53 -27.70
CA PRO A 213 6.13 10.98 -27.50
C PRO A 213 5.77 11.34 -26.05
N ALA A 214 6.38 12.38 -25.49
CA ALA A 214 6.15 12.81 -24.11
C ALA A 214 4.66 13.03 -23.80
N SER A 215 3.89 13.60 -24.74
CA SER A 215 2.44 13.78 -24.60
C SER A 215 1.67 12.47 -24.43
N LYS A 216 2.10 11.40 -25.10
CA LYS A 216 1.49 10.07 -24.97
C LYS A 216 1.86 9.40 -23.66
N GLN A 217 3.08 9.60 -23.17
CA GLN A 217 3.46 9.14 -21.83
C GLN A 217 2.62 9.83 -20.76
N SER A 218 2.46 11.17 -20.85
CA SER A 218 1.62 11.95 -19.95
C SER A 218 0.15 11.49 -19.99
N GLU A 219 -0.41 11.27 -21.18
CA GLU A 219 -1.80 10.79 -21.34
C GLU A 219 -2.03 9.44 -20.61
N LEU A 220 -1.10 8.49 -20.74
CA LEU A 220 -1.20 7.19 -20.07
C LEU A 220 -1.12 7.32 -18.54
N ILE A 221 -0.20 8.14 -18.05
CA ILE A 221 -0.04 8.39 -16.62
C ILE A 221 -1.28 9.09 -16.05
N GLU A 222 -1.77 10.14 -16.71
CA GLU A 222 -2.96 10.89 -16.29
C GLU A 222 -4.21 10.02 -16.28
N ALA A 223 -4.37 9.14 -17.28
CA ALA A 223 -5.47 8.18 -17.33
C ALA A 223 -5.41 7.21 -16.14
N TYR A 224 -4.23 6.63 -15.86
CA TYR A 224 -4.04 5.74 -14.72
C TYR A 224 -4.30 6.46 -13.38
N MET A 225 -3.76 7.67 -13.19
CA MET A 225 -3.95 8.43 -11.94
C MET A 225 -5.42 8.80 -11.74
N THR A 226 -6.13 9.21 -12.80
CA THR A 226 -7.56 9.51 -12.74
C THR A 226 -8.36 8.30 -12.31
N GLU A 227 -8.10 7.13 -12.92
CA GLU A 227 -8.78 5.89 -12.56
C GLU A 227 -8.43 5.42 -11.13
N SER A 228 -7.15 5.50 -10.76
CA SER A 228 -6.67 5.17 -9.41
C SER A 228 -7.37 6.01 -8.34
N ASN A 229 -7.51 7.32 -8.55
CA ASN A 229 -8.18 8.18 -7.58
C ASN A 229 -9.68 7.89 -7.51
N ARG A 230 -10.33 7.63 -8.64
CA ARG A 230 -11.74 7.22 -8.66
C ARG A 230 -11.97 5.94 -7.85
N PHE A 231 -11.10 4.93 -8.00
CA PHE A 231 -11.21 3.70 -7.23
C PHE A 231 -10.96 3.93 -5.74
N LEU A 232 -9.95 4.72 -5.39
CA LEU A 232 -9.73 5.09 -4.00
C LEU A 232 -10.93 5.83 -3.40
N GLU A 233 -11.55 6.76 -4.12
CA GLU A 233 -12.76 7.46 -3.64
C GLU A 233 -13.91 6.48 -3.41
N SER A 234 -14.15 5.57 -4.34
CA SER A 234 -15.14 4.51 -4.18
C SER A 234 -14.86 3.66 -2.94
N ALA A 235 -13.63 3.18 -2.77
CA ALA A 235 -13.24 2.34 -1.64
C ALA A 235 -13.33 3.09 -0.29
N ALA A 236 -12.98 4.38 -0.25
CA ALA A 236 -13.10 5.22 0.93
C ALA A 236 -14.57 5.36 1.35
N TYR A 237 -15.48 5.65 0.42
CA TYR A 237 -16.92 5.69 0.71
C TYR A 237 -17.52 4.32 1.07
N ALA A 238 -16.88 3.23 0.63
CA ALA A 238 -17.22 1.86 1.05
C ALA A 238 -16.66 1.47 2.43
N GLY A 239 -15.92 2.37 3.09
CA GLY A 239 -15.38 2.17 4.44
C GLY A 239 -13.96 1.64 4.49
N SER A 240 -13.16 1.77 3.43
CA SER A 240 -11.74 1.40 3.47
C SER A 240 -10.88 2.47 4.10
N LEU A 241 -10.30 2.15 5.27
CA LEU A 241 -9.38 3.04 5.98
C LEU A 241 -8.10 3.27 5.16
N HIS A 242 -7.57 2.23 4.52
CA HIS A 242 -6.41 2.36 3.64
C HIS A 242 -6.71 3.30 2.46
N ALA A 243 -7.89 3.18 1.83
CA ALA A 243 -8.27 4.10 0.75
C ALA A 243 -8.38 5.56 1.21
N MET A 244 -8.99 5.79 2.38
CA MET A 244 -9.10 7.12 2.98
C MET A 244 -7.73 7.74 3.25
N MET A 245 -6.78 6.96 3.79
CA MET A 245 -5.42 7.42 4.06
C MET A 245 -4.67 7.78 2.77
N ASN A 246 -4.76 6.92 1.74
CA ASN A 246 -4.12 7.19 0.44
C ASN A 246 -4.70 8.45 -0.22
N LEU A 247 -6.02 8.65 -0.16
CA LEU A 247 -6.63 9.89 -0.67
C LEU A 247 -6.24 11.12 0.14
N ALA A 248 -6.20 11.01 1.46
CA ALA A 248 -5.82 12.13 2.33
C ALA A 248 -4.42 12.63 1.96
N ASN A 249 -3.47 11.69 1.81
CA ASN A 249 -2.10 11.98 1.36
C ASN A 249 -2.08 12.58 -0.06
N ASN A 250 -2.83 11.99 -1.01
CA ASN A 250 -2.91 12.52 -2.38
C ASN A 250 -3.41 13.97 -2.41
N TYR A 251 -4.45 14.28 -1.64
CA TYR A 251 -5.01 15.64 -1.54
C TYR A 251 -4.11 16.60 -0.75
N GLN A 252 -3.38 16.12 0.26
CA GLN A 252 -2.49 16.97 1.05
C GLN A 252 -1.27 17.44 0.25
N TYR A 253 -0.65 16.53 -0.50
CA TYR A 253 0.62 16.80 -1.20
C TYR A 253 0.46 17.10 -2.69
N GLY A 254 -0.67 16.74 -3.29
CA GLY A 254 -0.90 16.95 -4.72
C GLY A 254 -0.19 15.94 -5.63
N ASN A 255 0.14 14.75 -5.11
CA ASN A 255 0.98 13.76 -5.81
C ASN A 255 0.29 13.10 -7.02
N LYS A 256 -1.04 12.90 -6.94
CA LYS A 256 -1.86 12.22 -7.96
C LYS A 256 -3.12 13.00 -8.35
N VAL A 257 -3.43 14.07 -7.60
CA VAL A 257 -4.58 14.96 -7.76
C VAL A 257 -4.13 16.38 -7.44
N ALA A 258 -4.93 17.38 -7.79
CA ALA A 258 -4.69 18.73 -7.31
C ALA A 258 -4.73 18.77 -5.76
N LYS A 259 -3.76 19.49 -5.18
CA LYS A 259 -3.72 19.72 -3.73
C LYS A 259 -5.04 20.33 -3.25
N ASN A 260 -5.64 19.72 -2.24
CA ASN A 260 -6.90 20.13 -1.64
C ASN A 260 -6.87 19.84 -0.13
N PRO A 261 -6.41 20.80 0.69
CA PRO A 261 -6.28 20.60 2.13
C PRO A 261 -7.63 20.38 2.85
N ILE A 262 -8.75 20.89 2.29
CA ILE A 262 -10.10 20.69 2.82
C ILE A 262 -10.50 19.21 2.70
N LYS A 263 -10.33 18.62 1.51
CA LYS A 263 -10.59 17.19 1.30
C LYS A 263 -9.65 16.32 2.12
N ALA A 264 -8.36 16.67 2.18
CA ALA A 264 -7.41 15.97 3.03
C ALA A 264 -7.84 15.98 4.51
N LEU A 265 -8.22 17.14 5.04
CA LEU A 265 -8.70 17.25 6.43
C LEU A 265 -9.99 16.45 6.65
N SER A 266 -10.93 16.51 5.70
CA SER A 266 -12.19 15.75 5.82
C SER A 266 -11.98 14.24 5.94
N LEU A 267 -10.99 13.69 5.21
CA LEU A 267 -10.63 12.28 5.27
C LEU A 267 -9.90 11.92 6.56
N ASN A 268 -9.00 12.78 7.05
CA ASN A 268 -8.32 12.59 8.34
C ASN A 268 -9.34 12.59 9.50
N LEU A 269 -10.31 13.50 9.50
CA LEU A 269 -11.40 13.52 10.47
C LEU A 269 -12.23 12.23 10.42
N ALA A 270 -12.56 11.75 9.22
CA ALA A 270 -13.29 10.50 9.06
C ALA A 270 -12.46 9.28 9.50
N LEU A 271 -11.14 9.27 9.28
CA LEU A 271 -10.26 8.20 9.73
C LEU A 271 -10.19 8.12 11.26
N LEU A 272 -10.09 9.26 11.96
CA LEU A 272 -10.04 9.29 13.43
C LEU A 272 -11.29 8.70 14.08
N GLU A 273 -12.45 8.80 13.43
CA GLU A 273 -13.70 8.20 13.90
C GLU A 273 -13.66 6.66 13.89
N PHE A 274 -12.88 6.06 12.99
CA PHE A 274 -12.92 4.61 12.73
C PHE A 274 -11.61 3.87 13.03
N THR A 275 -10.52 4.59 13.29
CA THR A 275 -9.23 3.97 13.64
C THR A 275 -9.22 3.53 15.11
N GLU A 276 -8.73 2.32 15.34
CA GLU A 276 -8.50 1.76 16.68
C GLU A 276 -7.01 1.56 16.97
N ASN A 277 -6.14 1.80 15.98
CA ASN A 277 -4.70 1.70 16.11
C ASN A 277 -4.15 3.01 16.71
N ASN A 278 -3.54 2.93 17.90
CA ASN A 278 -3.04 4.09 18.63
C ASN A 278 -1.92 4.84 17.89
N GLU A 279 -0.99 4.14 17.25
CA GLU A 279 0.12 4.74 16.52
C GLU A 279 -0.41 5.49 15.30
N LEU A 280 -1.27 4.83 14.53
CA LEU A 280 -1.93 5.45 13.40
C LEU A 280 -2.79 6.65 13.83
N TYR A 281 -3.52 6.53 14.95
CA TYR A 281 -4.30 7.64 15.51
C TYR A 281 -3.42 8.87 15.75
N ILE A 282 -2.25 8.68 16.37
CA ILE A 282 -1.30 9.77 16.67
C ILE A 282 -0.83 10.46 15.38
N GLU A 283 -0.48 9.68 14.35
CA GLU A 283 0.00 10.26 13.08
C GLU A 283 -1.10 11.02 12.32
N ILE A 284 -2.32 10.48 12.31
CA ILE A 284 -3.47 11.16 11.71
C ILE A 284 -3.81 12.44 12.49
N GLU A 285 -3.72 12.41 13.82
CA GLU A 285 -3.99 13.57 14.68
C GLU A 285 -2.97 14.70 14.45
N LYS A 286 -1.68 14.37 14.31
CA LYS A 286 -0.64 15.35 13.94
C LYS A 286 -0.96 16.01 12.60
N THR A 287 -1.34 15.21 11.60
CA THR A 287 -1.72 15.69 10.27
C THR A 287 -2.97 16.58 10.33
N ARG A 288 -3.99 16.17 11.09
CA ARG A 288 -5.20 16.97 11.33
C ARG A 288 -4.86 18.35 11.89
N LEU A 289 -4.09 18.40 12.98
CA LEU A 289 -3.69 19.67 13.62
C LEU A 289 -2.89 20.58 12.68
N ALA A 290 -1.98 20.00 11.89
CA ALA A 290 -1.20 20.76 10.92
C ALA A 290 -2.08 21.34 9.80
N LEU A 291 -3.07 20.59 9.32
CA LEU A 291 -4.03 21.09 8.33
C LEU A 291 -4.93 22.17 8.92
N GLU A 292 -5.45 21.98 10.13
CA GLU A 292 -6.33 22.94 10.79
C GLU A 292 -5.66 24.29 11.05
N GLY A 293 -4.37 24.29 11.41
CA GLY A 293 -3.60 25.53 11.61
C GLY A 293 -3.43 26.38 10.35
N ASN A 294 -3.72 25.83 9.17
CA ASN A 294 -3.55 26.50 7.87
C ASN A 294 -4.87 26.81 7.15
N LEU A 295 -6.03 26.49 7.75
CA LEU A 295 -7.34 26.66 7.13
C LEU A 295 -8.15 27.74 7.85
N SER A 296 -8.97 28.47 7.08
CA SER A 296 -9.93 29.42 7.62
C SER A 296 -11.11 28.72 8.30
N SER A 297 -11.86 29.44 9.14
CA SER A 297 -13.04 28.88 9.80
C SER A 297 -14.10 28.36 8.84
N GLU A 298 -14.24 28.97 7.66
CA GLU A 298 -15.17 28.50 6.62
C GLU A 298 -14.71 27.17 6.02
N GLU A 299 -13.44 27.06 5.66
CA GLU A 299 -12.82 25.83 5.13
C GLU A 299 -12.83 24.69 6.16
N LEU A 300 -12.62 25.01 7.44
CA LEU A 300 -12.76 24.05 8.53
C LEU A 300 -14.19 23.52 8.63
N ASN A 301 -15.19 24.40 8.52
CA ASN A 301 -16.60 23.98 8.54
C ASN A 301 -16.96 23.12 7.31
N GLU A 302 -16.41 23.45 6.14
CA GLU A 302 -16.55 22.63 4.93
C GLU A 302 -15.95 21.23 5.12
N ALA A 303 -14.70 21.14 5.62
CA ALA A 303 -14.03 19.87 5.88
C ALA A 303 -14.81 18.98 6.88
N ASN A 304 -15.35 19.60 7.94
CA ASN A 304 -16.21 18.90 8.91
C ASN A 304 -17.51 18.40 8.27
N THR A 305 -18.12 19.19 7.39
CA THR A 305 -19.33 18.79 6.66
C THR A 305 -19.05 17.57 5.78
N LEU A 306 -17.98 17.62 4.98
CA LEU A 306 -17.55 16.51 4.13
C LEU A 306 -17.20 15.25 4.93
N SER A 307 -16.51 15.39 6.06
CA SER A 307 -16.20 14.27 6.96
C SER A 307 -17.47 13.58 7.46
N ASN A 308 -18.45 14.36 7.92
CA ASN A 308 -19.72 13.82 8.39
C ASN A 308 -20.49 13.08 7.28
N GLU A 309 -20.41 13.53 6.03
CA GLU A 309 -21.00 12.83 4.89
C GLU A 309 -20.31 11.49 4.62
N ILE A 310 -18.98 11.44 4.69
CA ILE A 310 -18.18 10.21 4.57
C ILE A 310 -18.59 9.22 5.67
N ILE A 311 -18.55 9.65 6.93
CA ILE A 311 -18.92 8.84 8.10
C ILE A 311 -20.34 8.31 7.96
N LYS A 312 -21.30 9.15 7.54
CA LYS A 312 -22.69 8.75 7.33
C LYS A 312 -22.83 7.68 6.24
N LYS A 313 -22.10 7.80 5.13
CA LYS A 313 -22.09 6.79 4.05
C LYS A 313 -21.52 5.46 4.53
N ILE A 314 -20.42 5.48 5.27
CA ILE A 314 -19.78 4.27 5.82
C ILE A 314 -20.72 3.57 6.79
N ARG A 315 -21.30 4.31 7.75
CA ARG A 315 -22.29 3.77 8.69
C ARG A 315 -23.52 3.19 7.99
N LYS A 316 -23.97 3.81 6.90
CA LYS A 316 -25.06 3.28 6.06
C LYS A 316 -24.68 1.97 5.37
N ASN A 317 -23.44 1.86 4.87
CA ASN A 317 -22.92 0.66 4.21
C ASN A 317 -22.59 -0.46 5.19
N ARG A 318 -22.49 -0.15 6.49
CA ARG A 318 -22.25 -1.09 7.60
C ARG A 318 -21.00 -1.95 7.42
N THR A 319 -20.03 -1.50 6.64
CA THR A 319 -18.81 -2.25 6.35
C THR A 319 -17.62 -1.35 6.63
N LEU A 320 -16.60 -1.89 7.28
CA LEU A 320 -15.33 -1.22 7.54
C LEU A 320 -14.18 -2.14 7.15
N TYR A 321 -13.36 -1.72 6.18
CA TYR A 321 -12.15 -2.45 5.80
C TYR A 321 -10.97 -1.90 6.59
N LYS A 322 -10.50 -2.68 7.56
CA LYS A 322 -9.36 -2.32 8.41
C LYS A 322 -8.04 -2.50 7.64
N PHE A 323 -6.98 -1.91 8.18
CA PHE A 323 -5.62 -2.15 7.67
C PHE A 323 -5.28 -3.65 7.80
N PRO A 324 -4.47 -4.20 6.89
CA PRO A 324 -3.85 -5.51 7.11
C PRO A 324 -3.09 -5.47 8.45
N LEU A 325 -3.33 -6.48 9.29
CA LEU A 325 -2.66 -6.68 10.58
C LEU A 325 -1.24 -7.19 10.39
#